data_AF-A0A1G2E0T4-F1
#
_entry.id   AF-A0A1G2E0T4-F1
#
_cell.length_a   1.000
_cell.length_b   1.000
_cell.length_c   1.000
_cell.angle_alpha   90.00
_cell.angle_beta   90.00
_cell.angle_gamma   90.00
#
_symmetry.space_group_name_H-M   'P 1'
#
loop_
_entity.id
_entity.type
_entity.pdbx_description
1 polymer ?
#
loop_
_entity_poly.entity_id
_entity_poly.type
_entity_poly.pdbx_seq_one_letter_code
_entity_poly.pdbx_strand_id
1 'polypeptide(L)' 'MAFNRDFGDRPRRNFPPREMIKGNWKCSECAKEITELPFEPAPDRPIYCRDCWAAKRTDRFQR' A
#
# COMPACT_ATOMS: atom_id res chain seq x y z
N MET A 1 -22.78 -12.28 39.91
CA MET A 1 -21.89 -12.68 38.80
C MET A 1 -21.28 -11.42 38.20
N ALA A 2 -20.00 -11.12 38.48
CA ALA A 2 -19.31 -9.92 38.00
C ALA A 2 -18.53 -10.27 36.72
N PHE A 3 -18.95 -9.72 35.59
CA PHE A 3 -18.32 -9.95 34.29
C PHE A 3 -17.08 -9.06 34.17
N ASN A 4 -15.92 -9.58 34.56
CA ASN A 4 -14.63 -8.93 34.36
C ASN A 4 -14.35 -8.79 32.86
N ARG A 5 -14.62 -7.60 32.32
CA ARG A 5 -14.38 -7.20 30.92
C ARG A 5 -13.01 -6.54 30.82
N ASP A 6 -11.95 -7.35 30.90
CA ASP A 6 -10.60 -6.88 30.57
C ASP A 6 -10.44 -6.83 29.05
N PHE A 7 -10.68 -5.64 28.49
CA PHE A 7 -10.40 -5.31 27.09
C PHE A 7 -9.05 -4.57 26.96
N GLY A 8 -8.12 -4.79 27.89
CA GLY A 8 -6.95 -3.94 28.09
C GLY A 8 -5.66 -4.40 27.41
N ASP A 9 -5.50 -5.69 27.10
CA ASP A 9 -4.18 -6.21 26.70
C ASP A 9 -4.28 -7.15 25.49
N ARG A 10 -4.39 -6.56 24.29
CA ARG A 10 -4.13 -7.29 23.05
C ARG A 10 -2.70 -6.97 22.62
N PRO A 11 -1.74 -7.92 22.71
CA PRO A 11 -0.39 -7.67 22.24
C PRO A 11 -0.46 -7.24 20.77
N ARG A 12 0.06 -6.04 20.50
CA ARG A 12 0.24 -5.49 19.16
C ARG A 12 1.02 -6.53 18.36
N ARG A 13 0.31 -7.25 17.48
CA ARG A 13 0.89 -8.26 16.58
C ARG A 13 2.09 -7.60 15.89
N ASN A 14 3.29 -8.03 16.25
CA ASN A 14 4.55 -7.51 15.71
C ASN A 14 4.64 -7.94 14.25
N PHE A 15 3.99 -7.21 13.35
CA PHE A 15 4.18 -7.37 11.91
C PHE A 15 5.59 -6.90 11.60
N PRO A 16 6.43 -7.74 10.94
CA PRO A 16 7.74 -7.30 10.51
C PRO A 16 7.60 -6.03 9.65
N PRO A 17 8.54 -5.07 9.76
CA PRO A 17 8.51 -3.86 8.95
C PRO A 17 8.55 -4.27 7.48
N ARG A 18 7.60 -3.74 6.70
CA ARG A 18 7.53 -3.98 5.27
C ARG A 18 8.79 -3.35 4.66
N GLU A 19 9.63 -4.16 4.03
CA GLU A 19 10.81 -3.64 3.34
C GLU A 19 10.31 -2.77 2.18
N MET A 20 10.53 -1.46 2.29
CA MET A 20 10.24 -0.50 1.23
C MET A 20 11.41 -0.54 0.27
N ILE A 21 11.17 -1.04 -0.93
CA ILE A 21 12.17 -1.02 -1.99
C ILE A 21 12.24 0.43 -2.46
N LYS A 22 13.43 1.03 -2.31
CA LYS A 22 13.72 2.34 -2.87
C LYS A 22 14.24 2.17 -4.28
N GLY A 23 13.58 2.76 -5.25
CA GLY A 23 13.98 2.71 -6.65
C GLY A 23 13.53 3.96 -7.38
N ASN A 24 13.85 4.06 -8.66
CA ASN A 24 13.37 5.15 -9.52
C ASN A 24 12.60 4.50 -10.67
N TRP A 25 11.28 4.44 -10.54
CA TRP A 25 10.41 3.87 -11.57
C TRP A 25 9.56 4.94 -12.21
N LYS A 26 9.32 4.82 -13.51
CA LYS A 26 8.50 5.78 -14.25
C LYS A 26 7.06 5.32 -14.31
N CYS A 27 6.15 6.20 -13.88
CA CYS A 27 4.71 6.07 -14.06
C CYS A 27 4.37 5.98 -15.56
N SER A 28 3.67 4.93 -16.00
CA SER A 28 3.31 4.75 -17.41
C SER A 28 2.29 5.77 -17.92
N GLU A 29 1.51 6.41 -17.05
CA GLU A 29 0.53 7.44 -17.44
C GLU A 29 1.05 8.88 -17.31
N CYS A 30 1.93 9.12 -16.34
CA CYS A 30 2.26 10.46 -15.88
C CYS A 30 3.76 10.76 -15.87
N ALA A 31 4.60 9.78 -16.24
CA ALA A 31 6.06 9.83 -16.22
C ALA A 31 6.70 10.21 -14.86
N LYS A 32 5.90 10.39 -13.80
CA LYS A 32 6.37 10.70 -12.45
C LYS A 32 7.22 9.57 -11.90
N GLU A 33 8.29 9.94 -11.23
CA GLU A 33 9.22 9.04 -10.57
C GLU A 33 8.60 8.52 -9.27
N ILE A 34 8.59 7.20 -9.11
CA ILE A 34 8.15 6.53 -7.90
C ILE A 34 9.39 6.08 -7.14
N THR A 35 9.52 6.55 -5.91
CA THR A 35 10.71 6.39 -5.07
C THR A 35 10.63 5.22 -4.11
N GLU A 36 9.42 4.72 -3.83
CA GLU A 36 9.15 3.72 -2.82
C GLU A 36 8.01 2.79 -3.24
N LEU A 37 8.29 1.49 -3.34
CA LEU A 37 7.29 0.46 -3.59
C LEU A 37 7.45 -0.71 -2.60
N PRO A 38 6.36 -1.25 -2.06
CA PRO A 38 6.40 -2.43 -1.17
C PRO A 38 6.45 -3.76 -1.94
N PHE A 39 6.64 -3.72 -3.27
CA PHE A 39 6.68 -4.88 -4.15
C PHE A 39 7.77 -4.71 -5.21
N GLU A 40 8.32 -5.82 -5.69
CA GLU A 40 9.31 -5.79 -6.75
C GLU A 40 8.69 -5.30 -8.08
N PRO A 41 9.28 -4.26 -8.70
CA PRO A 41 8.84 -3.69 -9.97
C PRO A 41 9.16 -4.66 -11.12
N ALA A 42 8.15 -5.38 -11.63
CA ALA A 42 8.33 -6.23 -12.80
C ALA A 42 8.30 -5.39 -14.11
N PRO A 43 9.23 -5.59 -15.06
CA PRO A 43 9.26 -4.87 -16.33
C PRO A 43 8.05 -5.21 -17.24
N ASP A 44 7.40 -6.36 -17.01
CA ASP A 44 6.22 -6.81 -17.74
C ASP A 44 4.92 -6.06 -17.37
N ARG A 45 4.89 -5.29 -16.28
CA ARG A 45 3.66 -4.66 -15.78
C ARG A 45 3.79 -3.14 -15.70
N PRO A 46 2.83 -2.36 -16.26
CA PRO A 46 2.86 -0.92 -16.18
C PRO A 46 2.72 -0.48 -14.72
N ILE A 47 3.66 0.34 -14.28
CA ILE A 47 3.68 0.91 -12.94
C ILE A 47 2.93 2.23 -12.95
N TYR A 48 2.06 2.42 -11.98
CA TYR A 48 1.29 3.65 -11.78
C TYR A 48 1.67 4.31 -10.46
N CYS A 49 1.76 5.64 -10.44
CA CYS A 49 1.96 6.36 -9.20
C CYS A 49 0.70 6.27 -8.31
N ARG A 50 0.85 6.60 -7.02
CA ARG A 50 -0.26 6.57 -6.06
C ARG A 50 -1.49 7.34 -6.53
N ASP A 51 -1.27 8.43 -7.26
CA ASP A 51 -2.33 9.31 -7.77
C ASP A 51 -3.11 8.67 -8.93
N CYS A 52 -2.42 8.23 -10.00
CA CYS A 52 -3.05 7.52 -11.13
C CYS A 52 -3.75 6.24 -10.68
N TRP A 53 -3.15 5.53 -9.73
CA TRP A 53 -3.73 4.33 -9.16
C TRP A 53 -4.97 4.62 -8.30
N ALA A 54 -4.96 5.68 -7.50
CA ALA A 54 -6.12 6.13 -6.74
C ALA A 54 -7.27 6.56 -7.66
N ALA A 55 -6.97 7.32 -8.73
CA ALA A 55 -7.96 7.74 -9.72
C ALA A 55 -8.65 6.54 -10.39
N LYS A 56 -7.89 5.54 -10.87
CA LYS A 56 -8.45 4.30 -11.45
C LYS A 56 -9.25 3.46 -10.46
N ARG A 57 -8.87 3.44 -9.18
CA ARG A 57 -9.63 2.72 -8.15
C ARG A 57 -10.94 3.42 -7.78
N THR A 58 -10.94 4.74 -7.71
CA THR A 58 -12.13 5.55 -7.36
C THR A 58 -13.27 5.31 -8.35
N ASP A 59 -12.97 5.25 -9.65
CA ASP A 59 -13.96 4.96 -10.70
C ASP A 59 -14.70 3.63 -10.44
N ARG A 60 -14.00 2.63 -9.92
CA ARG A 60 -14.58 1.31 -9.62
C ARG A 60 -15.44 1.25 -8.36
N PHE A 61 -15.35 2.25 -7.47
CA PHE A 61 -16.16 2.28 -6.24
C PHE A 61 -17.49 3.03 -6.42
N GLN A 62 -17.67 3.80 -7.52
CA GLN A 62 -18.89 4.57 -7.78
C GLN A 62 -19.89 3.88 -8.72
N ARG A 63 -19.69 2.59 -9.03
CA ARG A 63 -20.65 1.78 -9.82
C ARG A 63 -21.53 0.91 -8.94
#